data_AF-A0A4E0QWZ8-F1
#
_entry.id   AF-A0A4E0QWZ8-F1
#
_cell.length_a   1.000
_cell.length_b   1.000
_cell.length_c   1.000
_cell.angle_alpha   90.00
_cell.angle_beta   90.00
_cell.angle_gamma   90.00
#
_symmetry.space_group_name_H-M   'P 1'
#
loop_
_entity.id
_entity.type
_entity.pdbx_description
1 polymer ?
#
loop_
_entity_poly.entity_id
_entity_poly.type
_entity_poly.pdbx_seq_one_letter_code
_entity_poly.pdbx_strand_id
1 'polypeptide(L)' 'MYDAGGNLTAKLDAKGQKVEYVYDALSRLVQVSYFDSASVLVKTVTFSYDAVGNLLSYDDGVTSGSYGYDALG' A
#
# COMPACT_ATOMS: atom_id res chain seq x y z
N MET A 1 12.22 5.21 6.58
CA MET A 1 13.18 4.49 5.72
C MET A 1 12.72 4.68 4.29
N TYR A 2 13.63 4.81 3.33
CA TYR A 2 13.30 5.06 1.93
C TYR A 2 13.98 4.00 1.04
N ASP A 3 13.37 3.65 -0.08
CA ASP A 3 14.00 2.81 -1.10
C ASP A 3 14.97 3.61 -1.99
N ALA A 4 15.62 2.93 -2.94
CA ALA A 4 16.55 3.53 -3.89
C ALA A 4 15.89 4.54 -4.85
N GLY A 5 14.56 4.50 -4.99
CA GLY A 5 13.77 5.45 -5.77
C GLY A 5 13.30 6.67 -4.94
N GLY A 6 13.60 6.70 -3.64
CA GLY A 6 13.13 7.76 -2.73
C GLY A 6 11.71 7.55 -2.22
N ASN A 7 11.11 6.37 -2.40
CA ASN A 7 9.79 6.05 -1.86
C ASN A 7 9.90 5.63 -0.39
N LEU A 8 8.93 6.02 0.42
CA LEU A 8 8.93 5.76 1.86
C LEU A 8 8.61 4.29 2.13
N THR A 9 9.58 3.46 2.50
CA THR A 9 9.37 2.03 2.77
C THR A 9 8.87 1.72 4.18
N ALA A 10 9.19 2.58 5.13
CA ALA A 10 8.72 2.42 6.51
C ALA A 10 8.66 3.75 7.26
N LYS A 11 7.65 3.88 8.11
CA LYS A 11 7.42 5.01 9.00
C LYS A 11 7.13 4.49 10.40
N LEU A 12 7.82 5.05 11.39
CA LEU A 12 7.48 4.87 12.79
C LEU A 12 6.80 6.16 13.27
N ASP A 13 5.66 6.04 13.93
CA ASP A 13 5.00 7.19 14.55
C ASP A 13 5.54 7.44 15.97
N ALA A 14 5.18 8.59 16.55
CA ALA A 14 5.60 8.96 17.90
C ALA A 14 4.99 8.08 19.00
N LYS A 15 3.99 7.26 18.67
CA LYS A 15 3.35 6.29 19.57
C LYS A 15 4.02 4.90 19.48
N GLY A 16 5.03 4.73 18.63
CA GLY A 16 5.73 3.48 18.39
C GLY A 16 5.04 2.55 17.37
N GLN A 17 3.96 2.98 16.74
CA GLN A 17 3.27 2.22 15.69
C GLN A 17 4.11 2.30 14.42
N LYS A 18 4.34 1.15 13.79
CA LYS A 18 5.12 1.06 12.54
C LYS A 18 4.17 0.89 11.37
N VAL A 19 4.44 1.60 10.28
CA VAL A 19 3.76 1.42 8.99
C VAL A 19 4.81 1.10 7.94
N GLU A 20 4.63 0.01 7.22
CA GLU A 20 5.49 -0.41 6.13
C GLU A 20 4.76 -0.28 4.81
N TYR A 21 5.50 0.09 3.76
CA TYR A 21 4.99 0.33 2.43
C TYR A 21 5.81 -0.50 1.43
N VAL A 22 5.12 -1.21 0.56
CA VAL A 22 5.72 -2.00 -0.52
C VAL A 22 5.34 -1.36 -1.84
N TYR A 23 6.34 -1.15 -2.68
CA TYR A 23 6.18 -0.58 -4.01
C TYR A 23 6.52 -1.61 -5.08
N ASP A 24 5.88 -1.50 -6.24
CA ASP A 24 6.28 -2.25 -7.42
C ASP A 24 7.49 -1.60 -8.13
N ALA A 25 7.97 -2.25 -9.20
CA ALA A 25 9.09 -1.76 -10.00
C ALA A 25 8.85 -0.38 -10.66
N LEU A 26 7.60 0.08 -10.73
CA LEU A 26 7.20 1.38 -11.25
C LEU A 26 7.00 2.42 -10.13
N SER A 27 7.45 2.13 -8.90
CA SER A 27 7.28 3.00 -7.73
C SER A 27 5.81 3.24 -7.33
N ARG A 28 4.91 2.29 -7.63
CA ARG A 28 3.49 2.35 -7.23
C ARG A 28 3.26 1.53 -5.98
N LEU A 29 2.48 2.06 -5.04
CA LEU A 29 2.24 1.46 -3.73
C LEU A 29 1.32 0.25 -3.82
N VAL A 30 1.84 -0.97 -3.71
CA VAL A 30 1.05 -2.22 -3.83
C VAL A 30 0.60 -2.78 -2.49
N GLN A 31 1.26 -2.39 -1.38
CA GLN A 31 0.87 -2.85 -0.05
C GLN A 31 1.25 -1.86 1.04
N VAL A 32 0.39 -1.75 2.05
CA VAL A 32 0.63 -1.04 3.31
C VAL A 32 0.35 -1.98 4.47
N SER A 33 1.33 -2.14 5.36
CA SER A 33 1.20 -2.96 6.56
C SER A 33 1.32 -2.09 7.80
N TYR A 34 0.29 -2.11 8.64
CA TYR A 34 0.22 -1.39 9.90
C TYR A 34 0.53 -2.34 11.05
N PHE A 35 1.46 -1.94 11.89
CA PHE A 35 1.86 -2.64 13.10
C PHE A 35 1.59 -1.76 14.32
N ASP A 36 1.23 -2.38 15.43
CA ASP A 36 1.11 -1.70 16.71
C ASP A 36 2.50 -1.39 17.33
N SER A 37 2.50 -0.83 18.53
CA SER A 37 3.73 -0.52 19.29
C SER A 37 4.51 -1.76 19.74
N ALA A 38 3.89 -2.94 19.75
CA ALA A 38 4.52 -4.23 19.99
C ALA A 38 5.06 -4.88 18.70
N SER A 39 5.03 -4.14 17.57
CA SER A 39 5.40 -4.65 16.24
C SER A 39 4.55 -5.83 15.77
N VAL A 40 3.31 -5.93 16.25
CA VAL A 40 2.35 -6.93 15.79
C VAL A 40 1.55 -6.36 14.62
N LEU A 41 1.43 -7.12 13.53
CA LEU A 41 0.65 -6.72 12.36
C LEU A 41 -0.84 -6.64 12.74
N VAL A 42 -1.42 -5.45 12.61
CA VAL A 42 -2.83 -5.18 12.94
C VAL A 42 -3.71 -4.97 11.72
N LYS A 43 -3.13 -4.50 10.61
CA LYS A 43 -3.86 -4.29 9.36
C LYS A 43 -2.93 -4.39 8.17
N THR A 44 -3.42 -4.99 7.09
CA THR A 44 -2.75 -4.97 5.79
C THR A 44 -3.72 -4.42 4.77
N VAL A 45 -3.22 -3.55 3.91
CA VAL A 45 -3.95 -3.00 2.77
C VAL A 45 -3.15 -3.34 1.51
N THR A 46 -3.80 -3.93 0.52
CA THR A 46 -3.20 -4.23 -0.78
C THR A 46 -3.88 -3.43 -1.88
N PHE A 47 -3.11 -3.10 -2.90
CA PHE A 47 -3.56 -2.35 -4.06
C PHE A 47 -3.07 -3.02 -5.33
N SER A 48 -3.95 -3.09 -6.33
CA SER A 48 -3.64 -3.64 -7.65
C SER A 48 -3.79 -2.55 -8.68
N TYR A 49 -2.86 -2.48 -9.64
CA TYR A 49 -2.90 -1.48 -10.71
C TYR A 49 -2.88 -2.15 -12.08
N ASP A 50 -3.47 -1.48 -13.08
CA ASP A 50 -3.33 -1.88 -14.48
C ASP A 50 -1.93 -1.50 -15.02
N ALA A 51 -1.69 -1.84 -16.30
CA ALA A 51 -0.43 -1.53 -16.96
C ALA A 51 -0.18 -0.02 -17.15
N VAL A 52 -1.22 0.81 -17.07
CA VAL A 52 -1.20 2.26 -17.32
C VAL A 52 -1.08 3.05 -16.00
N GLY A 53 -1.31 2.41 -14.85
CA GLY A 53 -1.24 3.03 -13.52
C GLY A 53 -2.59 3.26 -12.84
N ASN A 54 -3.70 2.82 -13.43
CA ASN A 54 -5.02 2.97 -12.80
C ASN A 54 -5.22 1.89 -11.74
N LEU A 55 -5.84 2.27 -10.62
CA LEU A 55 -6.09 1.37 -9.50
C LEU A 55 -7.20 0.37 -9.85
N LEU A 56 -6.87 -0.89 -10.10
CA LEU A 56 -7.83 -1.95 -10.40
C LEU A 56 -8.59 -2.42 -9.17
N SER A 57 -7.91 -2.55 -8.04
CA SER A 57 -8.56 -2.98 -6.80
C SER A 57 -7.80 -2.54 -5.56
N TYR A 58 -8.52 -2.48 -4.45
CA TYR A 58 -7.93 -2.40 -3.12
C TYR A 58 -8.60 -3.42 -2.20
N ASP A 59 -7.86 -3.92 -1.23
CA ASP A 59 -8.35 -4.76 -0.15
C ASP A 59 -7.69 -4.32 1.14
N ASP A 60 -8.47 -3.93 2.15
CA ASP A 60 -7.95 -3.50 3.44
C ASP A 60 -8.25 -4.50 4.58
N GLY A 61 -8.64 -5.73 4.22
CA GLY A 61 -9.07 -6.80 5.11
C GLY A 61 -10.49 -6.62 5.68
N VAL A 62 -11.14 -5.47 5.45
CA VAL A 62 -12.51 -5.18 5.92
C VAL A 62 -13.43 -4.86 4.74
N THR A 63 -12.91 -4.07 3.82
CA THR A 63 -13.53 -3.61 2.60
C THR A 63 -12.58 -3.92 1.45
N SER A 64 -13.16 -4.48 0.40
CA SER A 64 -12.47 -4.61 -0.87
C SER A 64 -13.34 -4.01 -1.96
N GLY A 65 -12.68 -3.33 -2.88
CA GLY A 65 -13.32 -2.66 -4.01
C GLY A 65 -12.52 -2.92 -5.27
N SER A 66 -13.23 -3.12 -6.38
CA SER A 66 -12.61 -3.20 -7.71
C SER A 66 -13.15 -2.07 -8.56
N TYR A 67 -12.26 -1.38 -9.26
CA TYR A 67 -12.60 -0.35 -10.23
C TYR A 67 -12.45 -0.94 -11.63
N GLY A 68 -13.57 -1.04 -12.34
CA GLY A 68 -13.55 -1.28 -13.78
C GLY A 68 -13.36 0.05 -14.48
N TYR A 69 -12.14 0.31 -14.97
CA TYR A 69 -11.94 1.37 -15.95
C TYR A 69 -12.33 0.78 -17.31
N ASP A 70 -13.52 1.13 -17.82
CA ASP A 70 -13.85 0.85 -19.21
C ASP A 70 -12.95 1.71 -20.11
N ALA A 71 -12.55 1.15 -21.24
CA ALA A 71 -11.61 1.77 -22.18
C ALA A 71 -12.21 2.97 -22.96
N LEU A 72 -13.26 3.59 -22.43
CA LEU A 72 -14.05 4.66 -23.05
C LEU A 72 -14.19 5.83 -22.06
N GLY A 73 -13.13 6.63 -21.97
CA GLY A 73 -13.30 8.04 -21.59
C GLY A 73 -14.08 8.79 -22.66
#